data_AF-A0A968BVG5-F1
#
_entry.id   AF-A0A968BVG5-F1
#
_cell.length_a   1.000
_cell.length_b   1.000
_cell.length_c   1.000
_cell.angle_alpha   90.00
_cell.angle_beta   90.00
_cell.angle_gamma   90.00
#
_symmetry.space_group_name_H-M   'P 1'
#
loop_
_entity.id
_entity.type
_entity.pdbx_description
1 polymer ?
#
loop_
_entity_poly.entity_id
_entity_poly.type
_entity_poly.pdbx_seq_one_letter_code
_entity_poly.pdbx_strand_id
1 'polypeptide(L)' 'MIGTITHEQLQYLLDQLEEEDSEDRDYYIDRSTLDWFEEHGVDPVLESILREAMGDREGMDIRWTRD' A
#
# COMPACT_ATOMS: atom_id res chain seq x y z
N MET A 1 -7.94 1.06 11.14
CA MET A 1 -8.12 0.29 9.90
C MET A 1 -8.50 1.29 8.82
N ILE A 2 -7.77 1.30 7.69
CA ILE A 2 -7.96 2.27 6.60
C ILE A 2 -8.79 1.71 5.44
N GLY A 3 -8.94 0.38 5.35
CA GLY A 3 -9.72 -0.29 4.32
C GLY A 3 -9.56 -1.81 4.39
N THR A 4 -10.28 -2.50 3.51
CA THR A 4 -10.14 -3.93 3.26
C THR A 4 -9.68 -4.12 1.82
N ILE A 5 -8.68 -4.96 1.63
CA ILE A 5 -8.10 -5.24 0.31
C ILE A 5 -8.27 -6.71 -0.05
N THR A 6 -8.26 -7.00 -1.34
CA THR A 6 -8.26 -8.38 -1.86
C THR A 6 -6.88 -9.00 -1.72
N HIS A 7 -6.79 -10.32 -1.90
CA HIS A 7 -5.49 -11.00 -1.94
C HIS A 7 -4.61 -10.52 -3.11
N GLU A 8 -5.21 -10.22 -4.27
CA GLU A 8 -4.50 -9.71 -5.45
C GLU A 8 -3.93 -8.30 -5.20
N GLN A 9 -4.71 -7.43 -4.56
CA GLN A 9 -4.24 -6.10 -4.13
C GLN A 9 -3.12 -6.21 -3.10
N LEU A 10 -3.21 -7.16 -2.16
CA LEU A 10 -2.11 -7.43 -1.24
C LEU A 10 -0.87 -7.91 -2.00
N GLN A 11 -1.00 -8.88 -2.92
CA GLN A 11 0.13 -9.37 -3.70
C GLN A 11 0.80 -8.26 -4.51
N TYR A 12 0.03 -7.34 -5.08
CA TYR A 12 0.57 -6.15 -5.74
C TYR A 12 1.46 -5.33 -4.80
N LEU A 13 1.02 -5.09 -3.56
CA LEU A 13 1.84 -4.37 -2.57
C LEU A 13 3.14 -5.13 -2.27
N LEU A 14 3.07 -6.46 -2.09
CA LEU A 14 4.26 -7.30 -1.84
C LEU A 14 5.23 -7.30 -3.04
N ASP A 15 4.70 -7.24 -4.26
CA ASP A 15 5.52 -7.23 -5.48
C ASP A 15 6.23 -5.88 -5.70
N GLN A 16 5.66 -4.78 -5.18
CA GLN A 16 6.20 -3.43 -5.36
C GLN A 16 7.02 -2.92 -4.18
N LEU A 17 6.79 -3.43 -2.97
CA LEU A 17 7.43 -2.97 -1.74
C LEU A 17 8.52 -3.95 -1.32
N GLU A 18 9.69 -3.42 -0.99
CA GLU A 18 10.81 -4.23 -0.50
C GLU A 18 10.51 -4.74 0.91
N GLU A 19 10.59 -6.06 1.10
CA GLU A 19 10.54 -6.70 2.41
C GLU A 19 11.96 -6.96 2.90
N GLU A 20 12.29 -6.52 4.12
CA GLU A 20 13.55 -6.89 4.77
C GLU A 20 13.49 -8.32 5.30
N ASP A 21 12.32 -8.77 5.78
CA ASP A 21 12.03 -10.15 6.17
C ASP A 21 10.67 -10.63 5.64
N SER A 22 10.55 -11.93 5.37
CA SER A 22 9.30 -12.59 4.94
C SER A 22 8.14 -12.53 5.94
N GLU A 23 8.42 -12.16 7.19
CA GLU A 23 7.42 -11.96 8.24
C GLU A 23 6.94 -10.51 8.35
N ASP A 24 7.57 -9.56 7.65
CA ASP A 24 7.18 -8.15 7.67
C ASP A 24 5.77 -7.96 7.13
N ARG A 25 5.00 -7.11 7.81
CA ARG A 25 3.62 -6.80 7.42
C ARG A 25 3.34 -5.31 7.38
N ASP A 26 4.35 -4.51 7.67
CA ASP A 26 4.28 -3.06 7.62
C ASP A 26 5.32 -2.48 6.68
N TYR A 27 4.89 -1.41 6.02
CA TYR A 27 5.67 -0.73 5.00
C TYR A 27 5.50 0.76 5.17
N TYR A 28 6.60 1.48 4.97
CA TYR A 28 6.55 2.91 4.79
C TYR A 28 6.20 3.23 3.33
N ILE A 29 5.22 4.11 3.13
CA ILE A 29 4.79 4.59 1.80
C ILE A 29 4.81 6.12 1.83
N ASP A 30 5.36 6.72 0.77
CA ASP A 30 5.28 8.16 0.54
C ASP A 30 4.49 8.50 -0.74
N ARG A 31 4.34 9.79 -1.02
CA ARG A 31 3.63 10.26 -2.22
C ARG A 31 4.25 9.74 -3.53
N SER A 32 5.57 9.66 -3.59
CA SER A 32 6.29 9.20 -4.77
C SER A 32 6.02 7.71 -5.00
N THR A 33 5.91 6.91 -3.93
CA THR A 33 5.48 5.51 -4.00
C THR A 33 4.07 5.39 -4.58
N LEU A 34 3.13 6.24 -4.16
CA LEU A 34 1.75 6.22 -4.69
C LEU A 34 1.67 6.65 -6.15
N ASP A 35 2.45 7.65 -6.54
CA ASP A 35 2.51 8.08 -7.94
C ASP A 35 3.15 7.00 -8.82
N TRP A 36 4.16 6.29 -8.31
CA TRP A 36 4.72 5.11 -8.96
C TRP A 36 3.68 3.99 -9.13
N PHE A 37 2.85 3.73 -8.12
CA PHE A 37 1.79 2.72 -8.20
C PHE A 37 0.77 3.02 -9.32
N GLU A 38 0.36 4.28 -9.43
CA GLU A 38 -0.55 4.74 -10.50
C GLU A 38 0.05 4.46 -11.88
N GLU A 39 1.34 4.76 -12.09
CA GLU A 39 2.06 4.49 -13.34
C GLU A 39 2.19 2.99 -13.64
N HIS A 40 2.16 2.14 -12.61
CA HIS A 40 2.35 0.69 -12.72
C HIS A 40 1.03 -0.11 -12.64
N GLY A 41 -0.10 0.56 -12.85
CA GLY A 41 -1.39 -0.11 -13.00
C GLY A 41 -1.94 -0.70 -11.70
N VAL A 42 -1.70 -0.03 -10.57
CA VAL A 42 -2.37 -0.34 -9.32
C VAL A 42 -3.88 -0.40 -9.49
N ASP A 43 -4.54 -1.27 -8.73
CA ASP A 43 -5.99 -1.31 -8.69
C ASP A 43 -6.57 0.02 -8.14
N PRO A 44 -7.55 0.66 -8.81
CA PRO A 44 -8.06 1.96 -8.41
C PRO A 44 -8.68 2.00 -7.00
N VAL A 45 -9.20 0.88 -6.50
CA VAL A 45 -9.75 0.81 -5.14
C VAL A 45 -8.63 0.84 -4.11
N LEU A 46 -7.55 0.08 -4.35
CA LEU A 46 -6.36 0.12 -3.51
C LEU A 46 -5.73 1.52 -3.50
N GLU A 47 -5.59 2.14 -4.67
CA GLU A 47 -5.07 3.49 -4.80
C GLU A 47 -5.91 4.50 -3.99
N SER A 48 -7.23 4.45 -4.13
CA SER A 48 -8.15 5.32 -3.39
C SER A 48 -7.99 5.16 -1.88
N ILE A 49 -7.91 3.92 -1.38
CA ILE A 49 -7.70 3.65 0.06
C ILE A 49 -6.40 4.28 0.55
N LEU A 50 -5.30 4.08 -0.19
CA LEU A 50 -3.99 4.58 0.22
C LEU A 50 -3.91 6.11 0.12
N ARG A 51 -4.43 6.72 -0.94
CA ARG A 51 -4.45 8.18 -1.12
C ARG A 51 -5.36 8.86 -0.10
N GLU A 52 -6.53 8.29 0.21
CA GLU A 52 -7.40 8.79 1.28
C GLU A 52 -6.73 8.68 2.67
N ALA A 53 -6.05 7.57 2.95
CA ALA A 53 -5.32 7.40 4.19
C ALA A 53 -4.15 8.38 4.33
N MET A 54 -3.42 8.64 3.23
CA MET A 54 -2.32 9.60 3.15
C MET A 54 -2.79 11.02 3.48
N GLY A 55 -3.88 11.47 2.84
CA GLY A 55 -4.40 12.84 2.99
C GLY A 55 -3.34 13.89 2.66
N ASP A 56 -3.11 14.81 3.60
CA ASP A 56 -2.10 15.88 3.45
C ASP A 56 -0.69 15.49 3.92
N ARG A 57 -0.47 14.25 4.37
CA ARG A 57 0.84 13.78 4.84
C ARG A 57 1.83 13.59 3.69
N GLU A 58 3.12 13.59 4.01
CA GLU A 58 4.19 13.29 3.04
C GLU A 58 4.48 11.78 2.93
N GLY A 59 4.20 11.03 4.01
CA GLY A 59 4.28 9.57 4.05
C GLY A 59 3.55 8.99 5.27
N MET A 60 3.41 7.67 5.28
CA MET A 60 2.76 6.91 6.34
C MET A 60 3.26 5.46 6.39
N ASP A 61 3.27 4.88 7.60
CA ASP A 61 3.39 3.44 7.78
C ASP A 61 2.01 2.78 7.63
N ILE A 62 1.93 1.76 6.78
CA ILE A 62 0.75 0.91 6.66
C ILE A 62 1.05 -0.48 7.21
N ARG A 63 0.03 -1.20 7.69
CA ARG A 63 0.15 -2.60 8.09
C ARG A 63 -1.05 -3.40 7.60
N TRP A 64 -0.81 -4.59 7.05
CA TRP A 64 -1.89 -5.53 6.73
C TRP A 64 -2.09 -6.58 7.84
N THR A 65 -3.33 -7.00 8.02
CA THR A 65 -3.72 -8.06 8.97
C THR A 65 -4.69 -9.02 8.27
N ARG A 66 -4.66 -10.30 8.66
CA ARG A 66 -5.65 -11.31 8.26
C ARG A 66 -6.39 -11.75 9.50
N ASP A 67 -7.72 -11.73 9.43
CA ASP A 67 -8.61 -12.32 10.43
C ASP A 67 -8.87 -13.81 10.12
#